data_AF-A0A2N2JV52-F1
#
_entry.id   AF-A0A2N2JV52-F1
#
_cell.length_a   1.000
_cell.length_b   1.000
_cell.length_c   1.000
_cell.angle_alpha   90.00
_cell.angle_beta   90.00
_cell.angle_gamma   90.00
#
_symmetry.space_group_name_H-M   'P 1'
#
loop_
_entity.id
_entity.type
_entity.pdbx_description
1 polymer ?
#
loop_
_entity_poly.entity_id
_entity_poly.type
_entity_poly.pdbx_seq_one_letter_code
_entity_poly.pdbx_strand_id
1 'polypeptide(L)' 'PGVIVHGRYDVVCPVTNAWDLHQAWPIAELQICGSSGHSAFEPEIASALVRATDRFRT' A
#
# COMPACT_ATOMS: atom_id res chain seq x y z
N PRO A 1 2.24 -0.57 -14.58
CA PRO A 1 2.72 0.34 -13.51
C PRO A 1 1.64 0.40 -12.43
N GLY A 2 2.01 0.41 -11.15
CA GLY A 2 1.06 0.41 -10.04
C GLY A 2 1.76 0.50 -8.69
N VAL A 3 1.04 0.93 -7.65
CA VAL A 3 1.54 1.02 -6.27
C VAL A 3 0.59 0.26 -5.35
N ILE A 4 1.13 -0.61 -4.51
CA ILE A 4 0.42 -1.34 -3.46
C ILE A 4 0.77 -0.66 -2.13
N VAL A 5 -0.22 -0.06 -1.48
CA VAL A 5 -0.08 0.56 -0.15
C VAL A 5 -0.81 -0.33 0.86
N HIS A 6 -0.11 -0.80 1.90
CA HIS A 6 -0.70 -1.72 2.89
C HIS A 6 -0.22 -1.43 4.30
N GLY A 7 -1.11 -1.45 5.30
CA GLY A 7 -0.73 -1.27 6.70
C GLY A 7 -0.07 -2.50 7.30
N ARG A 8 1.03 -2.33 8.05
CA ARG A 8 1.74 -3.43 8.72
C ARG A 8 0.84 -4.20 9.69
N TYR A 9 -0.08 -3.51 10.36
CA TYR A 9 -0.96 -4.04 11.39
C TYR A 9 -2.41 -4.17 10.90
N ASP A 10 -2.63 -4.30 9.59
CA ASP A 10 -3.95 -4.59 9.03
C ASP A 10 -4.42 -5.99 9.49
N VAL A 11 -5.43 -6.00 10.36
CA VAL A 11 -6.06 -7.23 10.88
C VAL A 11 -7.26 -7.71 10.05
N VAL A 12 -7.72 -6.91 9.08
CA VAL A 12 -8.84 -7.24 8.20
C VAL A 12 -8.31 -7.96 6.96
N CYS A 13 -7.27 -7.41 6.36
CA CYS A 13 -6.55 -7.96 5.22
C CYS A 13 -5.06 -8.13 5.61
N PRO A 14 -4.62 -9.33 6.01
CA PRO A 14 -3.24 -9.54 6.44
C PRO A 14 -2.21 -9.09 5.38
N VAL A 15 -1.09 -8.52 5.84
CA VAL A 15 -0.02 -7.98 4.98
C VAL A 15 0.58 -9.01 4.01
N THR A 16 0.45 -10.30 4.32
CA THR A 16 0.82 -11.39 3.42
C THR A 16 0.13 -11.29 2.07
N ASN A 17 -1.11 -10.82 2.01
CA ASN A 17 -1.84 -10.64 0.75
C ASN A 17 -1.16 -9.63 -0.17
N ALA A 18 -0.69 -8.50 0.39
CA ALA A 18 0.04 -7.48 -0.37
C ALA A 18 1.42 -7.99 -0.82
N TRP A 19 2.09 -8.77 0.03
CA TRP A 19 3.36 -9.43 -0.32
C TRP A 19 3.19 -10.43 -1.46
N ASP A 20 2.21 -11.32 -1.37
CA ASP A 20 1.92 -12.34 -2.38
C ASP A 20 1.52 -11.69 -3.72
N LEU A 21 0.73 -10.60 -3.67
CA LEU A 21 0.39 -9.82 -4.86
C LEU A 21 1.64 -9.21 -5.48
N HIS A 22 2.56 -8.63 -4.70
CA HIS A 22 3.80 -8.05 -5.23
C HIS A 22 4.72 -9.12 -5.85
N GLN A 23 4.79 -10.31 -5.24
CA GLN A 23 5.54 -11.44 -5.80
C GLN A 23 4.95 -11.90 -7.15
N ALA A 24 3.63 -11.92 -7.29
CA ALA A 24 2.94 -12.24 -8.54
C ALA A 24 2.95 -11.08 -9.56
N TRP A 25 3.14 -9.84 -9.09
CA TRP A 25 3.19 -8.62 -9.89
C TRP A 25 4.43 -7.78 -9.60
N PRO A 26 5.63 -8.22 -10.04
CA PRO A 26 6.92 -7.63 -9.61
C PRO A 26 7.15 -6.18 -10.08
N ILE A 27 6.42 -5.73 -11.10
CA ILE A 27 6.53 -4.36 -11.63
C ILE A 27 5.73 -3.34 -10.81
N ALA A 28 4.90 -3.78 -9.86
CA ALA A 28 4.24 -2.89 -8.93
C ALA A 28 5.18 -2.52 -7.79
N GLU A 29 5.13 -1.28 -7.33
CA GLU A 29 5.86 -0.85 -6.13
C GLU A 29 5.07 -1.27 -4.88
N LEU A 30 5.73 -1.90 -3.91
CA LEU A 30 5.12 -2.24 -2.62
C LEU A 30 5.57 -1.26 -1.53
N GLN A 31 4.60 -0.59 -0.90
CA GLN A 31 4.82 0.28 0.25
C GLN A 31 4.04 -0.24 1.46
N ILE A 32 4.77 -0.75 2.46
CA ILE A 32 4.20 -1.15 3.74
C ILE A 32 4.26 0.03 4.71
N CYS A 33 3.10 0.50 5.18
CA CYS A 33 2.97 1.54 6.18
C CYS A 33 3.21 0.95 7.57
N GLY A 34 4.34 1.30 8.19
CA GLY A 34 4.87 0.62 9.38
C GLY A 34 4.04 0.80 10.65
N SER A 35 3.24 1.86 10.71
CA SER A 35 2.43 2.25 11.88
C SER A 35 0.92 2.16 11.65
N SER A 36 0.50 1.64 10.50
CA SER A 36 -0.92 1.63 10.10
C SER A 36 -1.59 0.27 10.11
N GLY A 37 -2.92 0.30 10.27
CA GLY A 37 -3.86 -0.81 10.11
C GLY A 37 -4.54 -0.82 8.73
N HIS A 38 -5.86 -1.02 8.71
CA HIS A 38 -6.60 -1.31 7.48
C HIS A 38 -7.07 -0.06 6.71
N SER A 39 -7.41 1.02 7.43
CA SER A 39 -8.21 2.09 6.82
C SER A 39 -7.37 2.93 5.86
N ALA A 40 -7.92 3.19 4.66
CA ALA A 40 -7.32 4.09 3.68
C ALA A 40 -7.13 5.53 4.21
N PHE A 41 -7.83 5.89 5.28
CA PHE A 41 -7.76 7.21 5.92
C PHE A 41 -6.74 7.29 7.07
N GLU A 42 -6.01 6.21 7.36
CA GLU A 42 -4.90 6.33 8.31
C GLU A 42 -3.83 7.27 7.77
N PRO A 43 -3.19 8.12 8.62
CA PRO A 43 -2.33 9.19 8.14
C PRO A 43 -1.19 8.72 7.22
N GLU A 44 -0.55 7.59 7.52
CA GLU A 44 0.55 7.04 6.72
C GLU A 44 0.05 6.51 5.36
N ILE A 45 -1.08 5.79 5.36
CA ILE A 45 -1.71 5.23 4.16
C ILE A 45 -2.25 6.34 3.27
N ALA A 46 -3.02 7.29 3.80
CA ALA A 46 -3.55 8.41 3.04
C ALA A 46 -2.44 9.23 2.38
N SER A 47 -1.35 9.49 3.12
CA SER A 47 -0.18 10.18 2.60
C SER A 47 0.50 9.41 1.46
N ALA A 48 0.60 8.09 1.58
CA ALA A 48 1.14 7.21 0.53
C ALA A 48 0.27 7.19 -0.73
N LEU A 49 -1.06 7.09 -0.56
CA LEU A 49 -2.02 7.09 -1.65
C LEU A 49 -1.99 8.40 -2.42
N VAL A 50 -1.98 9.56 -1.74
CA VAL A 50 -1.88 10.87 -2.39
C VAL A 50 -0.58 10.99 -3.19
N ARG A 51 0.56 10.62 -2.62
CA ARG A 51 1.84 10.61 -3.34
C ARG A 51 1.80 9.70 -4.57
N ALA A 52 1.20 8.52 -4.46
CA ALA A 52 1.07 7.61 -5.59
C ALA A 52 0.19 8.20 -6.69
N THR A 53 -0.96 8.79 -6.35
CA THR A 53 -1.85 9.42 -7.34
C THR A 53 -1.23 10.64 -7.99
N ASP A 54 -0.51 11.47 -7.23
CA ASP A 54 0.19 12.64 -7.77
C ASP A 54 1.27 12.24 -8.78
N ARG A 55 1.99 11.14 -8.53
CA ARG A 55 2.99 10.58 -9.46
C ARG A 55 2.38 10.07 -10.77
N PHE A 56 1.14 9.57 -10.75
CA PHE A 56 0.45 9.07 -11.94
C PHE A 56 -0.33 10.15 -12.71
N ARG A 57 -0.36 11.38 -12.20
CA ARG A 57 -1.10 12.49 -12.82
C ARG A 57 -0.51 12.94 -14.17
N THR A 58 0.74 12.61 -14.45
CA THR A 58 1.50 13.03 -15.65
C THR A 58 2.19 11.84 -16.29
#